data_AF-A0A352X7X5-F1
#
_entry.id   AF-A0A352X7X5-F1
#
_cell.length_a   1.000
_cell.length_b   1.000
_cell.length_c   1.000
_cell.angle_alpha   90.00
_cell.angle_beta   90.00
_cell.angle_gamma   90.00
#
_symmetry.space_group_name_H-M   'P 1'
#
loop_
_entity.id
_entity.type
_entity.pdbx_description
1 polymer ?
#
loop_
_entity_poly.entity_id
_entity_poly.type
_entity_poly.pdbx_seq_one_letter_code
_entity_poly.pdbx_strand_id
1 'polypeptide(L)' 'MISIRNVVQQALSTGYLTLEAEAQLRQMLTKQYDLEDFKAFMRLQQAAMTGIVKQESRELFKAQVCSVH' A
#
# COMPACT_ATOMS: atom_id res chain seq x y z
N MET A 1 -6.31 12.96 -12.40
CA MET A 1 -6.43 11.48 -12.44
C MET A 1 -5.50 10.91 -11.39
N ILE A 2 -6.00 10.05 -10.50
CA ILE A 2 -5.17 9.37 -9.50
C ILE A 2 -4.44 8.23 -10.22
N SER A 3 -3.11 8.20 -10.13
CA SER A 3 -2.25 7.16 -10.70
C SER A 3 -1.59 6.34 -9.59
N ILE A 4 -1.11 5.13 -9.90
CA ILE A 4 -0.38 4.27 -8.95
C ILE A 4 0.76 5.05 -8.29
N ARG A 5 1.54 5.80 -9.07
CA ARG A 5 2.60 6.70 -8.58
C ARG A 5 2.14 7.70 -7.53
N ASN A 6 0.95 8.29 -7.70
CA ASN A 6 0.43 9.30 -6.78
C ASN A 6 0.05 8.66 -5.43
N VAL A 7 -0.65 7.52 -5.47
CA VAL A 7 -1.01 6.77 -4.26
C VAL A 7 0.23 6.26 -3.52
N VAL A 8 1.20 5.71 -4.26
CA VAL A 8 2.49 5.29 -3.71
C VAL A 8 3.21 6.46 -3.05
N GLN A 9 3.32 7.60 -3.72
CA GLN A 9 4.00 8.78 -3.18
C GLN A 9 3.29 9.27 -1.91
N GLN A 10 1.96 9.30 -1.91
CA GLN A 10 1.20 9.70 -0.73
C GLN A 10 1.46 8.76 0.44
N ALA A 11 1.41 7.44 0.23
CA ALA A 11 1.68 6.45 1.27
C ALA A 11 3.12 6.52 1.81
N LEU A 12 4.10 6.77 0.93
CA LEU A 12 5.50 6.98 1.33
C LEU A 12 5.67 8.29 2.11
N SER A 13 4.94 9.34 1.76
CA SER A 13 5.01 10.63 2.44
C SER A 13 4.32 10.62 3.79
N THR A 14 3.20 9.89 3.93
CA THR A 14 2.47 9.76 5.19
C THR A 14 3.04 8.66 6.09
N GLY A 15 3.82 7.73 5.52
CA GLY A 15 4.24 6.52 6.21
C GLY A 15 3.07 5.56 6.50
N TYR A 16 1.93 5.75 5.84
CA TYR A 16 0.71 4.98 6.12
C TYR A 16 -0.10 4.70 4.85
N LEU A 17 -0.45 3.43 4.66
CA LEU A 17 -1.30 2.94 3.58
C LEU A 17 -2.64 2.49 4.16
N THR A 18 -3.70 3.24 3.82
CA THR A 18 -5.08 2.93 4.21
C THR A 18 -5.65 1.78 3.39
N LEU A 19 -6.70 1.13 3.90
CA LEU A 19 -7.44 0.10 3.17
C LEU A 19 -7.96 0.60 1.81
N GLU A 20 -8.45 1.85 1.78
CA GLU A 20 -8.98 2.45 0.55
C GLU A 20 -7.88 2.65 -0.50
N ALA A 21 -6.71 3.15 -0.09
CA ALA A 21 -5.57 3.32 -0.99
C ALA A 21 -5.04 1.98 -1.51
N GLU A 22 -5.01 0.95 -0.67
CA GLU A 22 -4.63 -0.41 -1.05
C GLU A 22 -5.62 -1.03 -2.04
N ALA A 23 -6.93 -0.85 -1.82
CA ALA A 23 -7.97 -1.31 -2.74
C ALA A 23 -7.88 -0.62 -4.11
N GLN A 24 -7.65 0.70 -4.11
CA GLN A 24 -7.44 1.48 -5.33
C GLN A 24 -6.18 1.01 -6.08
N LEU A 25 -5.06 0.80 -5.38
CA LEU A 25 -3.85 0.24 -5.98
C LEU A 25 -4.10 -1.12 -6.61
N ARG A 26 -4.80 -2.02 -5.91
CA ARG A 26 -5.14 -3.35 -6.42
C ARG A 26 -5.94 -3.24 -7.71
N GLN A 27 -6.97 -2.40 -7.77
CA GLN A 27 -7.76 -2.20 -8.98
C GLN A 27 -6.95 -1.62 -10.14
N MET A 28 -6.00 -0.71 -9.86
CA MET A 28 -5.13 -0.13 -10.89
C MET A 28 -4.12 -1.15 -11.42
N LEU A 29 -3.56 -2.00 -10.54
CA LEU A 29 -2.62 -3.06 -10.92
C LEU A 29 -3.29 -4.21 -11.69
N THR A 30 -4.61 -4.39 -11.58
CA THR A 30 -5.33 -5.35 -12.42
C THR A 30 -5.51 -4.86 -13.87
N LYS A 31 -5.36 -3.54 -14.11
CA LYS A 31 -5.40 -2.95 -15.45
C LYS A 31 -4.00 -2.93 -16.06
N GLN A 32 -3.91 -2.58 -17.34
CA GLN A 32 -2.61 -2.37 -17.99
C GLN A 32 -1.87 -1.23 -17.29
N TYR A 33 -0.72 -1.52 -16.68
CA TYR A 33 0.15 -0.57 -16.01
C TYR A 33 1.54 -0.57 -16.66
N ASP A 34 2.23 0.57 -16.63
CA ASP A 34 3.57 0.70 -17.19
C ASP A 34 4.65 0.25 -16.19
N LEU A 35 5.86 0.01 -16.70
CA LEU A 35 7.04 -0.30 -15.89
C LEU A 35 7.30 0.75 -14.79
N GLU A 36 7.00 2.03 -15.03
CA GLU A 36 7.11 3.07 -14.00
C GLU A 36 6.17 2.84 -12.82
N ASP A 37 4.92 2.48 -13.09
CA ASP A 37 3.93 2.17 -12.06
C ASP A 37 4.31 0.91 -11.30
N PHE A 38 4.88 -0.09 -11.99
CA PHE A 38 5.43 -1.29 -11.36
C PHE A 38 6.58 -0.97 -10.40
N LYS A 39 7.54 -0.14 -10.83
CA LYS A 39 8.66 0.31 -9.99
C LYS A 39 8.17 1.08 -8.77
N ALA A 40 7.19 1.97 -8.95
CA ALA A 40 6.57 2.69 -7.85
C ALA A 40 5.95 1.71 -6.84
N PHE A 41 5.18 0.75 -7.33
CA PHE A 41 4.58 -0.27 -6.47
C PHE A 41 5.63 -1.10 -5.72
N MET A 42 6.73 -1.50 -6.37
CA MET A 42 7.82 -2.23 -5.71
C MET A 42 8.49 -1.42 -4.59
N ARG A 43 8.65 -0.10 -4.78
CA ARG A 43 9.16 0.79 -3.71
C ARG A 43 8.21 0.83 -2.52
N LEU A 44 6.90 0.89 -2.76
CA LEU A 44 5.90 0.81 -1.70
C LEU A 44 5.97 -0.52 -0.94
N GLN A 45 6.09 -1.64 -1.66
CA GLN A 45 6.22 -2.96 -1.04
C GLN A 45 7.47 -3.04 -0.16
N GLN A 46 8.63 -2.55 -0.64
CA GLN A 46 9.85 -2.50 0.15
C GLN A 46 9.71 -1.60 1.39
N ALA A 47 9.08 -0.44 1.26
CA ALA A 47 8.83 0.46 2.37
C ALA A 47 7.90 -0.16 3.42
N ALA A 48 6.90 -0.93 3.00
CA ALA A 48 6.04 -1.68 3.91
C ALA A 48 6.78 -2.83 4.62
N MET A 49 7.63 -3.56 3.89
CA MET A 49 8.44 -4.65 4.45
C MET A 49 9.47 -4.15 5.48
N THR A 50 10.06 -2.99 5.23
CA THR A 50 11.04 -2.34 6.13
C THR A 50 10.38 -1.58 7.28
N GLY A 51 9.05 -1.48 7.31
CA GLY A 51 8.30 -0.78 8.34
C GLY A 51 8.28 0.74 8.20
N ILE A 52 8.79 1.30 7.09
CA ILE A 52 8.71 2.73 6.76
C ILE A 52 7.26 3.13 6.51
N VAL A 53 6.50 2.23 5.87
CA VAL A 53 5.06 2.41 5.63
C VAL A 53 4.28 1.37 6.42
N LYS A 54 3.37 1.81 7.28
CA LYS A 54 2.41 0.93 7.94
C LYS A 54 1.23 0.66 7.02
N GLN A 55 0.70 -0.56 7.07
CA GLN A 55 -0.47 -0.95 6.30
C GLN A 55 -1.62 -1.20 7.26
N GLU A 56 -2.73 -0.49 7.06
CA GLU A 56 -3.93 -0.62 7.88
C GLU A 56 -4.44 -2.07 7.92
N SER A 57 -4.44 -2.76 6.77
CA SER A 57 -4.80 -4.18 6.67
C SER A 57 -4.01 -5.07 7.64
N ARG A 58 -2.70 -4.80 7.79
CA ARG A 58 -1.82 -5.58 8.68
C ARG A 58 -2.05 -5.25 10.14
N GLU A 59 -2.35 -3.99 10.45
CA GLU A 59 -2.66 -3.58 11.82
C GLU A 59 -4.00 -4.13 12.28
N LEU A 60 -5.03 -4.10 11.43
CA LEU A 60 -6.33 -4.73 11.69
C LEU A 60 -6.19 -6.24 11.87
N PHE A 61 -5.40 -6.92 11.02
CA PHE A 61 -5.14 -8.35 11.17
C PHE A 61 -4.45 -8.66 12.50
N LYS A 62 -3.42 -7.90 12.88
CA LYS A 62 -2.74 -8.06 14.18
C LYS A 62 -3.67 -7.81 15.36
N ALA A 63 -4.50 -6.78 15.29
CA ALA A 63 -5.49 -6.46 16.32
C ALA A 63 -6.51 -7.60 16.47
N GLN A 64 -7.00 -8.15 15.36
CA GLN A 64 -7.97 -9.24 15.37
C GLN A 64 -7.36 -10.56 15.88
N VAL A 65 -6.10 -10.84 15.56
CA VAL A 65 -5.39 -12.04 16.05
C VAL A 65 -5.05 -11.94 17.55
N CYS A 66 -4.74 -10.75 18.07
CA CYS A 66 -4.46 -10.55 19.49
C CYS A 66 -5.70 -10.56 20.40
N SER A 67 -6.93 -10.42 19.86
CA SER A 67 -8.17 -10.51 20.64
C SER A 67 -8.62 -11.94 20.99
N VAL A 68 -7.83 -12.98 20.64
CA VAL A 68 -8.18 -14.40 20.86
C VAL A 68 -7.32 -15.04 21.98
N HIS A 69 -6.80 -14.24 22.91
CA HIS A 69 -6.10 -14.75 24.10
C HIS A 69 -6.67 -14.11 25.36
#